data_AF-A0A7I7QUK1-F1
#
_entry.id   AF-A0A7I7QUK1-F1
#
_cell.length_a   1.000
_cell.length_b   1.000
_cell.length_c   1.000
_cell.angle_alpha   90.00
_cell.angle_beta   90.00
_cell.angle_gamma   90.00
#
_symmetry.space_group_name_H-M   'P 1'
#
loop_
_entity.id
_entity.type
_entity.pdbx_description
1 polymer ?
#
loop_
_entity_poly.entity_id
_entity_poly.type
_entity_poly.pdbx_seq_one_letter_code
_entity_poly.pdbx_strand_id
1 'polypeptide(L)'
;MFRELTIAVAAVAAAVALAPSASADPGPMYPDNPGRYPTDPPGTVYGAALSGPCDNYQLFTFGRGRGGQPMVCHYIPNQWPPVYTGFWVNSYPLFGQQDIGAPCPGPKSAAQAPDGRPMVCLGAQGWQPGTLTGAGFFPG
;
A
#
# COMPACT_ATOMS: atom_id res chain seq x y z
N MET A 1 9.94 5.76 57.03
CA MET A 1 10.36 5.84 55.61
C MET A 1 9.77 4.72 54.76
N PHE A 2 9.87 3.43 55.14
CA PHE A 2 9.32 2.31 54.35
C PHE A 2 7.78 2.31 54.16
N ARG A 3 7.00 2.79 55.15
CA ARG A 3 5.53 2.83 55.06
C ARG A 3 5.00 3.85 54.05
N GLU A 4 5.67 4.98 53.88
CA GLU A 4 5.24 6.02 52.93
C GLU A 4 5.52 5.60 51.48
N LEU A 5 6.64 4.92 51.25
CA LEU A 5 6.97 4.34 49.94
C LEU A 5 5.94 3.29 49.49
N THR A 6 5.47 2.43 50.39
CA THR A 6 4.44 1.43 50.06
C THR A 6 3.09 2.04 49.70
N ILE A 7 2.69 3.15 50.36
CA ILE A 7 1.42 3.83 50.09
C ILE A 7 1.47 4.53 48.73
N ALA A 8 2.58 5.18 48.41
CA ALA A 8 2.77 5.85 47.13
C ALA A 8 2.73 4.86 45.95
N VAL A 9 3.39 3.70 46.08
CA VAL A 9 3.40 2.66 45.03
C VAL A 9 2.00 2.07 44.81
N ALA A 10 1.24 1.82 45.87
CA ALA A 10 -0.12 1.30 45.76
C ALA A 10 -1.07 2.29 45.05
N ALA A 11 -0.94 3.59 45.33
CA ALA A 11 -1.74 4.63 44.69
C ALA A 11 -1.46 4.74 43.17
N VAL A 12 -0.18 4.64 42.77
CA VAL A 12 0.22 4.66 41.36
C VAL A 12 -0.27 3.40 40.64
N ALA A 13 -0.10 2.22 41.24
CA ALA A 13 -0.57 0.97 40.64
C ALA A 13 -2.10 0.95 40.43
N ALA A 14 -2.86 1.46 41.40
CA ALA A 14 -4.30 1.61 41.28
C ALA A 14 -4.71 2.59 40.16
N ALA A 15 -3.99 3.72 40.02
CA ALA A 15 -4.26 4.69 38.96
C ALA A 15 -3.99 4.13 37.55
N VAL A 16 -2.97 3.29 37.39
CA VAL A 16 -2.68 2.63 36.10
C VAL A 16 -3.68 1.51 35.80
N ALA A 17 -4.07 0.73 36.82
CA ALA A 17 -5.04 -0.36 36.66
C ALA A 17 -6.47 0.12 36.36
N LEU A 18 -6.82 1.33 36.80
CA LEU A 18 -8.12 1.95 36.57
C LEU A 18 -8.15 2.92 35.38
N ALA A 19 -7.02 3.09 34.68
CA ALA A 19 -6.98 3.89 33.47
C ALA A 19 -7.89 3.23 32.40
N PRO A 20 -8.88 3.94 31.85
CA PRO A 20 -9.70 3.40 30.78
C PRO A 20 -8.81 3.04 29.58
N SER A 21 -9.03 1.85 29.04
CA SER A 21 -8.39 1.41 27.80
C SER A 21 -8.71 2.40 26.70
N ALA A 22 -7.71 3.07 26.14
CA ALA A 22 -7.88 3.83 24.90
C ALA A 22 -8.08 2.83 23.75
N SER A 23 -9.30 2.33 23.56
CA SER A 23 -9.67 1.66 22.33
C SER A 23 -9.88 2.72 21.25
N ALA A 24 -9.19 2.60 20.12
CA ALA A 24 -9.57 3.35 18.95
C ALA A 24 -11.01 2.98 18.57
N ASP A 25 -11.88 3.98 18.43
CA ASP A 25 -13.23 3.78 17.90
C ASP A 25 -13.11 3.06 16.54
N PRO A 26 -13.95 2.06 16.22
CA PRO A 26 -13.97 1.47 14.90
C PRO A 26 -14.31 2.57 13.88
N GLY A 27 -13.29 3.21 13.33
CA GLY A 27 -13.47 4.22 12.30
C GLY A 27 -14.28 3.63 11.14
N PRO A 28 -14.94 4.46 10.32
CA PRO A 28 -15.83 3.96 9.27
C PRO A 28 -15.13 2.86 8.46
N MET A 29 -15.72 1.67 8.52
CA MET A 29 -15.23 0.47 7.86
C MET A 29 -15.67 0.56 6.40
N TYR A 30 -14.70 0.67 5.50
CA TYR A 30 -14.93 0.60 4.06
C TYR A 30 -14.48 -0.78 3.60
N PRO A 31 -15.38 -1.78 3.53
CA PRO A 31 -15.00 -3.11 3.08
C PRO A 31 -14.66 -3.06 1.59
N ASP A 32 -13.39 -3.25 1.27
CA ASP A 32 -12.90 -3.32 -0.10
C ASP A 32 -12.80 -4.80 -0.48
N ASN A 33 -13.74 -5.27 -1.31
CA ASN A 33 -13.85 -6.68 -1.71
C ASN A 33 -13.41 -6.87 -3.17
N PRO A 34 -12.92 -8.07 -3.54
CA PRO A 34 -12.70 -8.47 -4.92
C PRO A 34 -13.86 -8.15 -5.85
N GLY A 35 -13.53 -7.58 -7.02
CA GLY A 35 -14.50 -7.27 -8.07
C GLY A 35 -15.33 -6.00 -7.84
N ARG A 36 -15.09 -5.26 -6.74
CA ARG A 36 -15.76 -3.99 -6.47
C ARG A 36 -15.38 -2.89 -7.48
N TYR A 37 -14.14 -2.89 -7.96
CA TYR A 37 -13.67 -1.87 -8.89
C TYR A 37 -13.40 -2.49 -10.27
N PRO A 38 -14.05 -2.01 -11.34
CA PRO A 38 -13.83 -2.54 -12.69
C PRO A 38 -12.44 -2.22 -13.23
N THR A 39 -11.70 -1.32 -12.56
CA THR A 39 -10.34 -0.93 -12.89
C THR A 39 -9.27 -1.78 -12.21
N ASP A 40 -9.66 -2.78 -11.43
CA ASP A 40 -8.72 -3.69 -10.79
C ASP A 40 -8.09 -4.65 -11.79
N PRO A 41 -6.75 -4.71 -11.89
CA PRO A 41 -6.10 -5.78 -12.63
C PRO A 41 -6.26 -7.13 -11.87
N PRO A 42 -6.08 -8.27 -12.57
CA PRO A 42 -6.02 -9.56 -11.92
C PRO A 42 -4.98 -9.59 -10.81
N GLY A 43 -5.29 -10.26 -9.69
CA GLY A 43 -4.39 -10.37 -8.55
C GLY A 43 -4.37 -9.17 -7.60
N THR A 44 -5.27 -8.19 -7.77
CA THR A 44 -5.37 -7.03 -6.86
C THR A 44 -5.57 -7.46 -5.40
N VAL A 45 -4.68 -7.01 -4.51
CA VAL A 45 -4.74 -7.28 -3.06
C VAL A 45 -5.64 -6.27 -2.37
N TYR A 46 -6.60 -6.72 -1.58
CA TYR A 46 -7.50 -5.83 -0.83
C TYR A 46 -7.08 -5.71 0.63
N GLY A 47 -7.37 -4.56 1.25
CA GLY A 47 -6.94 -4.26 2.61
C GLY A 47 -5.48 -3.85 2.72
N ALA A 48 -4.88 -3.38 1.62
CA ALA A 48 -3.51 -2.88 1.62
C ALA A 48 -3.38 -1.66 2.55
N ALA A 49 -2.53 -1.77 3.57
CA ALA A 49 -2.26 -0.66 4.48
C ALA A 49 -1.18 0.24 3.89
N LEU A 50 -1.46 1.53 3.69
CA LEU A 50 -0.44 2.51 3.26
C LEU A 50 0.77 2.43 4.20
N SER A 51 1.98 2.38 3.63
CA SER A 51 3.26 2.16 4.33
C SER A 51 3.41 0.80 5.04
N GLY A 52 2.42 -0.08 4.91
CA GLY A 52 2.51 -1.46 5.37
C GLY A 52 3.40 -2.32 4.46
N PRO A 53 3.95 -3.42 4.97
CA PRO A 53 4.78 -4.33 4.19
C PRO A 53 3.97 -5.08 3.13
N CYS A 54 4.64 -5.47 2.04
CA CYS A 54 4.10 -6.32 0.99
C CYS A 54 5.19 -7.21 0.38
N ASP A 55 4.83 -8.41 -0.04
CA ASP A 55 5.83 -9.44 -0.40
C ASP A 55 6.16 -9.49 -1.90
N ASN A 56 5.26 -9.00 -2.76
CA ASN A 56 5.44 -9.07 -4.21
C ASN A 56 5.38 -7.69 -4.86
N TYR A 57 6.56 -7.15 -5.15
CA TYR A 57 6.77 -5.86 -5.83
C TYR A 57 7.24 -6.03 -7.28
N GLN A 58 7.24 -7.26 -7.81
CA GLN A 58 7.73 -7.57 -9.16
C GLN A 58 6.57 -7.81 -10.14
N LEU A 59 5.60 -8.63 -9.74
CA LEU A 59 4.45 -9.02 -10.57
C LEU A 59 3.17 -8.92 -9.74
N PHE A 60 2.03 -8.62 -10.36
CA PHE A 60 0.73 -8.53 -9.68
C PHE A 60 0.79 -7.60 -8.46
N THR A 61 1.40 -6.42 -8.64
CA THR A 61 1.83 -5.56 -7.54
C THR A 61 0.75 -4.61 -7.05
N PHE A 62 -0.44 -4.63 -7.63
CA PHE A 62 -1.49 -3.66 -7.32
C PHE A 62 -2.40 -4.10 -6.17
N GLY A 63 -2.95 -3.12 -5.48
CA GLY A 63 -3.86 -3.35 -4.37
C GLY A 63 -4.88 -2.22 -4.17
N ARG A 64 -5.76 -2.44 -3.20
CA ARG A 64 -6.74 -1.48 -2.70
C ARG A 64 -6.55 -1.30 -1.20
N GLY A 65 -6.23 -0.06 -0.83
CA GLY A 65 -6.25 0.38 0.56
C GLY A 65 -7.60 0.93 0.96
N ARG A 66 -7.70 1.40 2.20
CA ARG A 66 -8.95 1.86 2.83
C ARG A 66 -9.76 2.77 1.90
N GLY A 67 -11.03 2.40 1.66
CA GLY A 67 -11.94 3.20 0.83
C GLY A 67 -11.73 2.99 -0.67
N GLY A 68 -11.01 1.93 -1.06
CA GLY A 68 -10.70 1.63 -2.45
C GLY A 68 -9.54 2.43 -3.03
N GLN A 69 -8.69 3.00 -2.19
CA GLN A 69 -7.54 3.77 -2.66
C GLN A 69 -6.63 2.85 -3.50
N PRO A 70 -6.26 3.22 -4.74
CA PRO A 70 -5.37 2.41 -5.56
C PRO A 70 -3.96 2.44 -4.96
N MET A 71 -3.39 1.25 -4.76
CA MET A 71 -2.09 1.04 -4.14
C MET A 71 -1.19 0.23 -5.06
N VAL A 72 0.12 0.38 -4.91
CA VAL A 72 1.13 -0.46 -5.55
C VAL A 72 2.17 -0.89 -4.53
N CYS A 73 2.57 -2.16 -4.59
CA CYS A 73 3.66 -2.70 -3.81
C CYS A 73 4.98 -2.30 -4.46
N HIS A 74 5.76 -1.48 -3.77
CA HIS A 74 7.00 -0.94 -4.30
C HIS A 74 8.17 -1.25 -3.37
N TYR A 75 9.27 -1.75 -3.93
CA TYR A 75 10.50 -1.92 -3.18
C TYR A 75 11.27 -0.61 -3.13
N ILE A 76 11.60 -0.17 -1.92
CA ILE A 76 12.41 1.03 -1.71
C ILE A 76 13.83 0.55 -1.38
N PRO A 77 14.82 0.79 -2.26
CA PRO A 77 16.19 0.38 -2.00
C PRO A 77 16.83 1.19 -0.87
N ASN A 78 17.92 0.66 -0.30
CA ASN A 78 18.78 1.36 0.67
C ASN A 78 18.10 1.81 1.97
N GLN A 79 17.08 1.07 2.43
CA GLN A 79 16.45 1.32 3.73
C GLN A 79 17.36 0.87 4.89
N TRP A 80 17.37 1.64 5.99
CA TRP A 80 18.06 1.28 7.23
C TRP A 80 17.10 1.38 8.43
N PRO A 81 16.97 0.33 9.29
CA PRO A 81 17.60 -0.99 9.16
C PRO A 81 17.18 -1.73 7.86
N PRO A 82 17.96 -2.71 7.37
CA PRO A 82 17.64 -3.39 6.11
C PRO A 82 16.25 -4.03 6.16
N VAL A 83 15.46 -3.76 5.12
CA VAL A 83 14.14 -4.39 4.90
C VAL A 83 14.15 -5.06 3.54
N TYR A 84 13.65 -6.29 3.49
CA TYR A 84 13.63 -7.13 2.29
C TYR A 84 12.23 -7.32 1.70
N THR A 85 11.24 -6.61 2.26
CA THR A 85 9.87 -6.54 1.74
C THR A 85 9.69 -5.27 0.91
N GLY A 86 8.67 -5.26 0.06
CA GLY A 86 8.13 -4.02 -0.48
C GLY A 86 7.27 -3.28 0.54
N PHE A 87 6.82 -2.09 0.15
CA PHE A 87 5.84 -1.31 0.89
C PHE A 87 4.69 -0.88 -0.01
N TRP A 88 3.48 -0.89 0.53
CA TRP A 88 2.32 -0.33 -0.13
C TRP A 88 2.40 1.18 -0.19
N VAL A 89 2.44 1.74 -1.39
CA VAL A 89 2.39 3.18 -1.66
C VAL A 89 1.20 3.51 -2.54
N ASN A 90 0.84 4.80 -2.60
CA ASN A 90 -0.24 5.25 -3.48
C ASN A 90 0.13 4.99 -4.94
N SER A 91 -0.77 4.32 -5.65
CA SER A 91 -0.68 4.19 -7.10
C SER A 91 -1.37 5.37 -7.79
N TYR A 92 -1.00 5.61 -9.04
CA TYR A 92 -1.86 6.32 -9.98
C TYR A 92 -3.18 5.56 -10.21
N PRO A 93 -4.20 6.21 -10.80
CA PRO A 93 -5.44 5.54 -11.18
C PRO A 93 -5.15 4.28 -12.01
N LEU A 94 -5.78 3.18 -11.60
CA LEU A 94 -5.64 1.88 -12.24
C LEU A 94 -6.55 1.81 -13.47
N PHE A 95 -6.08 1.12 -14.52
CA PHE A 95 -6.80 0.86 -15.76
C PHE A 95 -6.89 -0.63 -16.07
N GLY A 96 -6.88 -1.46 -15.02
CA GLY A 96 -6.97 -2.91 -15.13
C GLY A 96 -5.76 -3.53 -15.83
N GLN A 97 -6.01 -4.68 -16.45
CA GLN A 97 -5.06 -5.32 -17.36
C GLN A 97 -5.14 -4.67 -18.74
N GLN A 98 -3.99 -4.40 -19.34
CA GLN A 98 -3.87 -3.80 -20.66
C GLN A 98 -2.79 -4.52 -21.48
N ASP A 99 -2.91 -4.50 -22.80
CA ASP A 99 -1.87 -5.03 -23.69
C ASP A 99 -0.71 -4.04 -23.84
N ILE A 100 0.51 -4.57 -23.92
CA ILE A 100 1.71 -3.77 -24.15
C ILE A 100 1.60 -3.06 -25.50
N GLY A 101 1.84 -1.75 -25.53
CA GLY A 101 1.72 -0.91 -26.72
C GLY A 101 0.30 -0.41 -27.01
N ALA A 102 -0.72 -0.87 -26.30
CA ALA A 102 -2.08 -0.36 -26.50
C ALA A 102 -2.18 1.13 -26.09
N PRO A 103 -3.06 1.91 -26.73
CA PRO A 103 -3.28 3.31 -26.37
C PRO A 103 -3.64 3.47 -24.90
N CYS A 104 -3.07 4.50 -24.27
CA CYS A 104 -3.28 4.80 -22.86
C CYS A 104 -3.81 6.23 -22.68
N PRO A 105 -4.57 6.49 -21.59
CA PRO A 105 -5.30 7.76 -21.42
C PRO A 105 -4.38 8.96 -21.19
N GLY A 106 -3.12 8.74 -20.79
CA GLY A 106 -2.14 9.78 -20.59
C GLY A 106 -1.17 9.49 -19.44
N PRO A 107 -0.23 10.42 -19.17
CA PRO A 107 0.72 10.29 -18.07
C PRO A 107 -0.02 10.20 -16.72
N LYS A 108 0.64 9.66 -15.70
CA LYS A 108 0.05 9.41 -14.37
C LYS A 108 -1.13 8.43 -14.41
N SER A 109 -0.97 7.37 -15.19
CA SER A 109 -1.90 6.25 -15.29
C SER A 109 -1.13 4.96 -15.05
N ALA A 110 -1.75 4.00 -14.37
CA ALA A 110 -1.15 2.71 -14.06
C ALA A 110 -2.03 1.57 -14.61
N ALA A 111 -1.38 0.53 -15.14
CA ALA A 111 -2.04 -0.68 -15.61
C ALA A 111 -1.14 -1.88 -15.34
N GLN A 112 -1.65 -3.08 -15.62
CA GLN A 112 -0.90 -4.32 -15.52
C GLN A 112 -0.85 -5.02 -16.87
N ALA A 113 0.32 -5.54 -17.24
CA ALA A 113 0.46 -6.38 -18.42
C ALA A 113 -0.21 -7.76 -18.18
N PRO A 114 -0.52 -8.53 -19.24
CA PRO A 114 -1.09 -9.87 -19.09
C PRO A 114 -0.21 -10.85 -18.31
N ASP A 115 1.11 -10.61 -18.30
CA ASP A 115 2.10 -11.39 -17.54
C ASP A 115 2.26 -10.91 -16.08
N GLY A 116 1.50 -9.91 -15.65
CA GLY A 116 1.51 -9.38 -14.28
C GLY A 116 2.45 -8.21 -14.05
N ARG A 117 3.27 -7.80 -15.04
CA ARG A 117 4.19 -6.66 -14.84
C ARG A 117 3.43 -5.34 -14.69
N PRO A 118 3.84 -4.43 -13.78
CA PRO A 118 3.28 -3.10 -13.71
C PRO A 118 3.66 -2.31 -14.96
N MET A 119 2.72 -1.50 -15.46
CA MET A 119 2.89 -0.68 -16.65
C MET A 119 2.60 0.80 -16.38
N VAL A 120 3.31 1.63 -17.13
CA VAL A 120 3.12 3.08 -17.21
C VAL A 120 2.72 3.48 -18.63
N CYS A 121 2.07 4.63 -18.76
CA CYS A 121 1.71 5.19 -20.06
C CYS A 121 2.84 6.07 -20.61
N LEU A 122 3.44 5.70 -21.75
CA LEU A 122 4.53 6.41 -22.42
C LEU A 122 4.08 7.10 -23.72
N GLY A 123 3.04 7.93 -23.62
CA GLY A 123 2.56 8.75 -24.75
C GLY A 123 2.26 7.89 -25.99
N ALA A 124 2.94 8.18 -27.10
CA ALA A 124 2.74 7.46 -28.37
C ALA A 124 3.13 5.98 -28.33
N GLN A 125 3.97 5.56 -27.37
CA GLN A 125 4.34 4.15 -27.19
C GLN A 125 3.25 3.36 -26.43
N GLY A 126 2.19 4.02 -25.95
CA GLY A 126 1.12 3.36 -25.22
C GLY A 126 1.55 2.83 -23.86
N TRP A 127 0.92 1.75 -23.42
CA TRP A 127 1.28 1.04 -22.20
C TRP A 127 2.61 0.33 -22.33
N GLN A 128 3.53 0.56 -21.39
CA GLN A 128 4.85 -0.06 -21.38
C GLN A 128 5.19 -0.61 -19.99
N PRO A 129 5.73 -1.85 -19.91
CA PRO A 129 6.12 -2.46 -18.64
C PRO A 129 7.34 -1.75 -18.06
N GLY A 130 7.25 -1.36 -16.79
CA GLY A 130 8.32 -0.67 -16.10
C GLY A 130 7.82 0.45 -15.21
N THR A 131 8.77 1.32 -14.83
CA THR A 131 8.51 2.41 -13.89
C THR A 131 9.09 3.72 -14.40
N LEU A 132 8.43 4.83 -14.06
CA LEU A 132 8.93 6.18 -14.28
C LEU A 132 9.53 6.73 -12.99
N THR A 133 10.79 7.11 -13.05
CA THR A 133 11.49 7.79 -11.96
C THR A 133 11.92 9.20 -12.39
N GLY A 134 12.48 9.98 -11.47
CA GLY A 134 13.08 11.28 -11.82
C GLY A 134 14.23 11.19 -12.83
N ALA A 135 14.85 10.01 -12.98
CA ALA A 135 15.91 9.76 -13.96
C ALA A 135 15.39 9.28 -15.33
N GLY A 136 14.08 9.08 -15.47
CA GLY A 136 13.44 8.62 -16.71
C GLY A 136 12.72 7.28 -16.56
N PHE A 137 12.44 6.64 -17.69
CA PHE A 137 11.78 5.34 -17.77
C PHE A 137 12.77 4.21 -17.58
N PHE A 138 12.42 3.26 -16.71
CA PHE A 138 13.15 2.03 -16.47
C PHE A 138 12.27 0.86 -16.88
N PRO A 139 12.62 0.15 -17.98
CA PRO A 139 11.85 -1.00 -18.44
C PRO A 139 11.88 -2.12 -17.41
N GLY A 140 10.74 -2.79 -17.23
CA GLY A 140 10.53 -3.91 -16.30
C GLY A 140 10.36 -5.23 -17.01
#